data_AF-A0A1I2GUC2-F1
#
_entry.id   AF-A0A1I2GUC2-F1
#
_cell.length_a   1.000
_cell.length_b   1.000
_cell.length_c   1.000
_cell.angle_alpha   90.00
_cell.angle_beta   90.00
_cell.angle_gamma   90.00
#
_symmetry.space_group_name_H-M   'P 1'
#
loop_
_entity.id
_entity.type
_entity.pdbx_description
1 polymer ?
#
loop_
_entity_poly.entity_id
_entity_poly.type
_entity_poly.pdbx_seq_one_letter_code
_entity_poly.pdbx_strand_id
1 'polypeptide(L)'
;MNKKTTLSVSDDLDEAPIWTDDDFKHAVPRVGLKPLPQKKQKINITLDADIVAWFKQQAGGRGYQTLINATLREAMQKKTIEETIRKVIREEL
;
A
#
# COMPACT_ATOMS: atom_id res chain seq x y z
N MET A 1 46.63 -45.42 21.90
CA MET A 1 46.71 -44.00 22.30
C MET A 1 45.59 -43.26 21.60
N ASN A 2 44.48 -43.01 22.30
CA ASN A 2 43.29 -42.39 21.71
C ASN A 2 43.51 -40.89 21.55
N LYS A 3 43.71 -40.44 20.31
CA LYS A 3 43.76 -39.03 19.97
C LYS A 3 42.34 -38.48 20.14
N LYS A 4 42.13 -37.72 21.21
CA LYS A 4 40.86 -37.05 21.51
C LYS A 4 40.59 -36.08 20.36
N THR A 5 39.52 -36.34 19.60
CA THR A 5 38.95 -35.37 18.68
C THR A 5 38.43 -34.21 19.50
N THR A 6 39.19 -33.12 19.57
CA THR A 6 38.66 -31.83 20.01
C THR A 6 37.95 -31.22 18.81
N LEU A 7 36.67 -31.55 18.63
CA LEU A 7 35.81 -30.75 17.76
C LEU A 7 35.71 -29.37 18.43
N SER A 8 36.40 -28.39 17.87
CA SER A 8 36.13 -26.98 18.18
C SER A 8 34.67 -26.74 17.82
N VAL A 9 33.84 -26.51 18.82
CA VAL A 9 32.52 -25.91 18.63
C VAL A 9 32.78 -24.59 17.91
N SER A 10 32.46 -24.55 16.62
CA SER A 10 32.40 -23.29 15.87
C SER A 10 31.22 -22.53 16.47
N ASP A 11 31.56 -21.42 17.11
CA ASP A 11 30.62 -20.42 17.64
C ASP A 11 30.26 -19.41 16.52
N ASP A 12 30.34 -19.84 15.24
CA ASP A 12 30.11 -18.97 14.08
C ASP A 12 28.61 -18.84 13.81
N LEU A 13 27.88 -18.26 14.77
CA LEU A 13 26.52 -17.78 14.59
C LEU A 13 26.47 -16.39 13.90
N ASP A 14 27.57 -15.96 13.29
CA ASP A 14 27.78 -14.60 12.76
C ASP A 14 28.26 -14.56 11.29
N GLU A 15 28.16 -15.67 10.54
CA GLU A 15 28.48 -15.73 9.09
C GLU A 15 27.42 -15.07 8.18
N ALA A 16 26.50 -14.28 8.72
CA ALA A 16 25.58 -13.54 7.87
C ALA A 16 26.36 -12.44 7.11
N PRO A 17 26.33 -12.42 5.77
CA PRO A 17 26.98 -11.35 5.03
C PRO A 17 26.35 -10.02 5.41
N ILE A 18 27.18 -8.99 5.58
CA ILE A 18 26.73 -7.62 5.82
C ILE A 18 25.89 -7.21 4.61
N TRP A 19 24.63 -6.83 4.86
CA TRP A 19 23.75 -6.38 3.78
C TRP A 19 24.34 -5.16 3.06
N THR A 20 24.33 -5.23 1.74
CA THR A 20 24.73 -4.16 0.83
C THR A 20 23.50 -3.51 0.21
N ASP A 21 23.66 -2.29 -0.32
CA ASP A 21 22.56 -1.59 -0.99
C ASP A 21 22.02 -2.35 -2.22
N ASP A 22 22.87 -3.15 -2.88
CA ASP A 22 22.48 -4.01 -4.00
C ASP A 22 21.50 -5.11 -3.57
N ASP A 23 21.60 -5.62 -2.34
CA ASP A 23 20.67 -6.61 -1.79
C ASP A 23 19.24 -6.05 -1.65
N PHE A 24 19.11 -4.73 -1.50
CA PHE A 24 17.82 -4.04 -1.38
C PHE A 24 17.26 -3.54 -2.71
N LYS A 25 17.97 -3.69 -3.83
CA LYS A 25 17.54 -3.16 -5.14
C LYS A 25 16.18 -3.70 -5.59
N HIS A 26 15.84 -4.91 -5.20
CA HIS A 26 14.57 -5.57 -5.51
C HIS A 26 13.62 -5.64 -4.31
N ALA A 27 13.96 -5.02 -3.17
CA ALA A 27 13.15 -5.06 -1.98
C ALA A 27 11.82 -4.30 -2.20
N VAL A 28 10.70 -4.98 -1.91
CA VAL A 28 9.37 -4.37 -1.93
C VAL A 28 9.04 -3.89 -0.51
N PRO A 29 8.84 -2.59 -0.27
CA PRO A 29 8.47 -2.11 1.05
C PRO A 29 7.08 -2.63 1.43
N ARG A 30 7.00 -3.32 2.57
CA ARG A 30 5.76 -3.84 3.16
C ARG A 30 5.65 -3.38 4.60
N VAL A 31 4.44 -3.08 5.05
CA VAL A 31 4.14 -2.78 6.46
C VAL A 31 3.06 -3.77 6.92
N GLY A 32 3.35 -4.53 7.97
CA GLY A 32 2.44 -5.58 8.46
C GLY A 32 2.10 -6.64 7.41
N LEU A 33 3.11 -7.07 6.63
CA LEU A 33 2.98 -8.01 5.51
C LEU A 33 2.08 -7.55 4.35
N LYS A 34 1.53 -6.33 4.38
CA LYS A 34 0.74 -5.76 3.30
C LYS A 34 1.61 -4.86 2.42
N PRO A 35 1.42 -4.89 1.08
CA PRO A 35 2.11 -3.94 0.21
C PRO A 35 1.78 -2.52 0.65
N LEU A 36 2.78 -1.63 0.67
CA LEU A 36 2.56 -0.24 1.03
C LEU A 36 1.41 0.32 0.18
N PRO A 37 0.43 1.02 0.77
CA PRO A 37 -0.57 1.72 -0.02
C PRO A 37 0.16 2.64 -0.99
N GLN A 38 -0.28 2.66 -2.26
CA GLN A 38 0.31 3.51 -3.30
C GLN A 38 0.55 4.91 -2.73
N LYS A 39 1.74 5.47 -3.01
CA LYS A 39 2.13 6.81 -2.57
C LYS A 39 1.01 7.79 -2.97
N LYS A 40 0.36 8.39 -1.97
CA LYS A 40 -0.64 9.43 -2.22
C LYS A 40 0.05 10.58 -2.95
N GLN A 41 -0.45 10.96 -4.11
CA GLN A 41 0.03 12.14 -4.81
C GLN A 41 -0.52 13.38 -4.12
N LYS A 42 0.36 14.29 -3.68
CA LYS A 42 -0.05 15.59 -3.16
C LYS A 42 -0.37 16.49 -4.35
N ILE A 43 -1.64 16.84 -4.50
CA ILE A 43 -2.11 17.78 -5.51
C ILE A 43 -2.78 18.96 -4.80
N ASN A 44 -2.71 20.14 -5.40
CA ASN A 44 -3.48 21.30 -4.96
C ASN A 44 -4.79 21.30 -5.76
N ILE A 45 -5.92 21.10 -5.07
CA ILE A 45 -7.25 21.12 -5.66
C ILE A 45 -8.11 22.13 -4.89
N THR A 46 -8.88 22.93 -5.62
CA THR A 46 -9.89 23.81 -5.04
C THR A 46 -11.19 23.03 -4.89
N LEU A 47 -11.76 23.05 -3.69
CA LEU A 47 -13.06 22.44 -3.39
C LEU A 47 -13.96 23.51 -2.78
N ASP A 48 -15.25 23.39 -3.02
CA ASP A 48 -16.24 24.30 -2.45
C ASP A 48 -16.26 24.20 -0.92
N ALA A 49 -16.56 25.33 -0.27
CA ALA A 49 -16.49 25.46 1.17
C ALA A 49 -17.50 24.56 1.90
N ASP A 50 -18.66 24.32 1.29
CA ASP A 50 -19.73 23.45 1.78
C ASP A 50 -19.31 21.97 1.75
N ILE A 51 -18.67 21.51 0.68
CA ILE A 51 -18.12 20.16 0.55
C ILE A 51 -17.11 19.91 1.65
N VAL A 52 -16.17 20.85 1.85
CA VAL A 52 -15.16 20.74 2.90
C VAL A 52 -15.81 20.75 4.29
N ALA A 53 -16.81 21.59 4.52
CA ALA A 53 -17.55 21.64 5.78
C ALA A 53 -18.28 20.32 6.07
N TRP A 54 -18.95 19.75 5.07
CA TRP A 54 -19.66 18.47 5.18
C TRP A 54 -18.71 17.33 5.57
N PHE A 55 -17.59 17.18 4.85
CA PHE A 55 -16.60 16.15 5.18
C PHE A 55 -15.89 16.38 6.52
N LYS A 56 -15.72 17.64 6.95
CA LYS A 56 -15.18 17.96 8.28
C LYS A 56 -16.12 17.54 9.40
N GLN A 57 -17.44 17.73 9.24
CA GLN A 57 -18.43 17.27 10.23
C GLN A 57 -18.46 15.75 10.34
N GLN A 58 -18.32 15.06 9.21
CA GLN A 58 -18.32 13.58 9.16
C GLN A 58 -17.01 12.95 9.68
N ALA A 59 -15.94 13.73 9.82
CA ALA A 59 -14.58 13.28 10.08
C ALA A 59 -14.28 12.92 11.54
N GLY A 60 -15.27 12.58 12.39
CA GLY A 60 -15.20 12.42 13.86
C GLY A 60 -14.06 11.59 14.51
N GLY A 61 -13.13 11.08 13.73
CA GLY A 61 -11.78 10.62 14.11
C GLY A 61 -10.90 10.32 12.89
N ARG A 62 -11.49 10.23 11.68
CA ARG A 62 -10.83 9.93 10.41
C ARG A 62 -10.68 11.23 9.62
N GLY A 63 -9.46 11.65 9.28
CA GLY A 63 -9.24 12.94 8.60
C GLY A 63 -10.10 13.11 7.35
N TYR A 64 -10.71 14.29 7.18
CA TYR A 64 -11.66 14.62 6.11
C TYR A 64 -11.11 14.33 4.70
N GLN A 65 -9.81 14.51 4.48
CA GLN A 65 -9.14 14.14 3.22
C GLN A 65 -9.23 12.65 2.90
N THR A 66 -9.26 11.79 3.91
CA THR A 66 -9.43 10.34 3.72
C THR A 66 -10.84 10.01 3.27
N LEU A 67 -11.85 10.73 3.78
CA LEU A 67 -13.23 10.56 3.36
C LEU A 67 -13.43 11.06 1.91
N ILE A 68 -12.92 12.24 1.58
CA ILE A 68 -12.94 12.77 0.20
C ILE A 68 -12.34 11.76 -0.78
N ASN A 69 -11.16 11.22 -0.45
CA ASN A 69 -10.51 10.22 -1.30
C ASN A 69 -11.32 8.92 -1.42
N ALA A 70 -12.02 8.48 -0.36
CA ALA A 70 -12.87 7.30 -0.41
C ALA A 70 -14.07 7.52 -1.33
N THR A 71 -14.74 8.66 -1.22
CA THR A 71 -15.86 9.04 -2.09
C THR A 71 -15.46 9.13 -3.55
N LEU A 72 -14.29 9.74 -3.85
CA LEU A 72 -13.78 9.81 -5.23
C LEU A 72 -13.51 8.41 -5.80
N ARG A 73 -12.97 7.48 -5.01
CA ARG A 73 -12.77 6.09 -5.44
C ARG A 73 -14.08 5.37 -5.74
N GLU A 74 -15.08 5.57 -4.89
CA GLU A 74 -16.42 4.98 -5.09
C GLU A 74 -17.07 5.51 -6.38
N ALA A 75 -16.96 6.81 -6.64
CA ALA A 75 -17.47 7.43 -7.87
C ALA A 75 -16.77 6.89 -9.12
N MET A 76 -15.45 6.69 -9.07
CA MET A 76 -14.71 6.06 -10.17
C MET A 76 -15.21 4.63 -10.45
N GLN A 77 -15.39 3.82 -9.40
CA GLN A 77 -15.86 2.44 -9.55
C GLN A 77 -17.26 2.37 -10.15
N LYS A 78 -18.19 3.22 -9.68
CA LYS A 78 -19.55 3.33 -10.22
C LYS A 78 -19.54 3.65 -11.72
N LYS A 79 -18.74 4.64 -12.13
CA LYS A 79 -18.60 5.02 -13.54
C LYS A 79 -18.08 3.85 -14.40
N THR A 80 -17.06 3.14 -13.94
CA THR A 80 -16.51 1.97 -14.67
C THR A 80 -17.57 0.87 -14.84
N ILE A 81 -18.38 0.61 -13.81
CA ILE A 81 -19.45 -0.39 -13.87
C ILE A 81 -20.52 0.02 -14.88
N GLU A 82 -20.97 1.29 -14.85
CA GLU A 82 -21.95 1.79 -15.82
C GLU A 82 -21.46 1.69 -17.26
N GLU A 83 -20.19 2.04 -17.51
CA GLU A 83 -19.58 1.92 -18.84
C GLU A 83 -19.52 0.46 -19.30
N THR A 84 -19.18 -0.46 -18.38
CA THR A 84 -19.14 -1.90 -18.65
C THR A 84 -20.55 -2.43 -18.98
N ILE A 85 -21.56 -2.06 -18.20
CA ILE A 85 -22.96 -2.46 -18.42
C ILE A 85 -23.46 -1.93 -19.78
N ARG A 86 -23.21 -0.66 -20.10
CA ARG A 86 -23.60 -0.10 -21.41
C ARG A 86 -22.94 -0.81 -22.59
N LYS A 87 -21.69 -1.26 -22.42
CA LYS A 87 -20.97 -2.00 -23.46
C LYS A 87 -21.60 -3.38 -23.68
N VAL A 88 -21.87 -4.13 -22.61
CA VAL A 88 -22.50 -5.45 -22.68
C VAL A 88 -23.89 -5.37 -23.32
N ILE A 89 -24.72 -4.40 -22.92
CA ILE A 89 -26.06 -4.21 -23.51
C ILE A 89 -25.99 -3.90 -25.02
N ARG A 90 -24.94 -3.21 -25.48
CA ARG A 90 -24.74 -2.90 -26.91
C ARG A 90 -24.24 -4.11 -27.70
N GLU A 91 -23.53 -5.04 -27.08
CA GLU A 91 -23.02 -6.25 -27.74
C GLU A 91 -24.11 -7.34 -27.88
N GLU A 92 -25.14 -7.30 -27.04
CA GLU A 92 -26.26 -8.26 -27.04
C GLU A 92 -27.49 -7.80 -27.87
N LEU A 93 -27.43 -6.62 -28.50
CA LEU A 93 -28.44 -6.09 -29.45
C LEU A 93 -27.90 -6.11 -30.87
#